data_AF-A0A9P5UW02-F1
#
_entry.id   AF-A0A9P5UW02-F1
#
_cell.length_a   1.000
_cell.length_b   1.000
_cell.length_c   1.000
_cell.angle_alpha   90.00
_cell.angle_beta   90.00
_cell.angle_gamma   90.00
#
_symmetry.space_group_name_H-M   'P 1'
#
loop_
_entity.id
_entity.type
_entity.pdbx_description
1 polymer ?
#
loop_
_entity_poly.entity_id
_entity_poly.type
_entity_poly.pdbx_seq_one_letter_code
_entity_poly.pdbx_strand_id
1 'polypeptide(L)'
;MKQGSLSSSLAPKVLALRELVLEGAHFYQASLERLLCVTPKLDTLRLIDLSRHSWLNSYPYPVEYDQRRLIRFLQSLSFPQQPNILPLKSFSFSIASKATADQDKDIQAAHKELTPTSHEWTFFVEDLSFIMLKFLREEVPNVVTTLELRYKDMHKFSPDPVLHRYMCSSPHLLHLKAPNTFYLVDLLDIHGRMESATTRIKGRLGGGGVGTGVSNSLMGPPGIWACKNLQTLHLSFRAAGNTNNNANSTSGNPSSSTSIAGGTPKINSRIVFGYISRTCPDLRDLQLRAAENFYWAAWIPYGAGATITNRQRLHLTLDSGFCLLARLTKLEQFSLGYISGSGTSASFVRRDIVWNLEQVDLDWMLEEGHRDARRREMRRRVVGERWEHWLHEERVAVVQKAMQANWWVSRTRKMLPHNNTTAGNTTNTVKPLLRGRTDPEIHEQLKDLGLLVDVKNMLEEMEIEDERLEGQGEGGYFKCWPMLRWMQIYHSTEYGRSREREVHRLLAQPKELKYKHKAY
;
A
#
# COMPACT_ATOMS: atom_id res chain seq x y z
N MET A 1 33.58 27.88 59.46
CA MET A 1 33.18 27.37 58.13
C MET A 1 33.05 25.86 58.22
N LYS A 2 31.83 25.31 58.27
CA LYS A 2 31.57 23.86 58.29
C LYS A 2 31.37 23.40 56.84
N GLN A 3 32.30 22.60 56.32
CA GLN A 3 32.11 21.84 55.08
C GLN A 3 31.04 20.77 55.34
N GLY A 4 29.81 21.04 54.90
CA GLY A 4 28.73 20.06 54.91
C GLY A 4 28.94 19.04 53.80
N SER A 5 29.19 17.79 54.17
CA SER A 5 29.29 16.64 53.26
C SER A 5 27.92 16.31 52.65
N LEU A 6 27.57 17.00 51.57
CA LEU A 6 26.47 16.63 50.68
C LEU A 6 27.00 15.69 49.58
N SER A 7 27.26 14.43 49.93
CA SER A 7 27.58 13.41 48.93
C SER A 7 26.92 12.07 49.26
N SER A 8 25.62 12.08 49.56
CA SER A 8 24.81 10.89 49.32
C SER A 8 24.56 10.82 47.81
N SER A 9 25.44 10.11 47.09
CA SER A 9 25.24 9.84 45.66
C SER A 9 23.95 9.05 45.51
N LEU A 10 22.86 9.73 45.17
CA LEU A 10 21.62 9.09 44.76
C LEU A 10 21.96 8.25 43.52
N ALA A 11 22.04 6.94 43.70
CA ALA A 11 22.20 6.02 42.59
C ALA A 11 21.11 6.36 41.56
N PRO A 12 21.47 6.55 40.28
CA PRO A 12 20.52 6.97 39.27
C PRO A 12 19.36 5.97 39.24
N LYS A 13 18.14 6.49 39.39
CA LYS A 13 16.93 5.67 39.42
C LYS A 13 16.77 5.02 38.05
N VAL A 14 16.91 3.69 38.01
CA VAL A 14 16.75 2.89 36.81
C VAL A 14 15.30 2.95 36.33
N LEU A 15 15.10 3.29 35.06
CA LEU A 15 13.79 3.32 34.41
C LEU A 15 13.45 1.94 33.83
N ALA A 16 12.21 1.50 34.03
CA ALA A 16 11.70 0.24 33.50
C ALA A 16 11.18 0.37 32.05
N LEU A 17 11.76 1.28 31.27
CA LEU A 17 11.39 1.52 29.88
C LEU A 17 11.85 0.33 29.01
N ARG A 18 10.93 -0.23 28.21
CA ARG A 18 11.21 -1.34 27.28
C ARG A 18 11.26 -0.88 25.83
N GLU A 19 10.40 0.07 25.48
CA GLU A 19 10.28 0.59 24.13
C GLU A 19 10.44 2.10 24.14
N LEU A 20 11.29 2.60 23.24
CA LEU A 20 11.48 4.02 22.99
C LEU A 20 11.38 4.27 21.48
N VAL A 21 10.28 4.88 21.07
CA VAL A 21 10.05 5.32 19.69
C VAL A 21 10.04 6.84 19.66
N LEU A 22 10.98 7.42 18.92
CA LEU A 22 11.10 8.85 18.70
C LEU A 22 10.94 9.12 17.20
N GLU A 23 9.80 9.70 16.81
CA GLU A 23 9.47 10.01 15.42
C GLU A 23 9.42 11.52 15.19
N GLY A 24 10.13 12.01 14.19
CA GLY A 24 10.17 13.45 13.88
C GLY A 24 10.77 14.30 15.02
N ALA A 25 11.52 13.67 15.94
CA ALA A 25 11.98 14.28 17.16
C ALA A 25 13.24 15.13 16.94
N HIS A 26 13.43 16.13 17.81
CA HIS A 26 14.57 17.03 17.80
C HIS A 26 15.18 17.14 19.20
N PHE A 27 16.40 16.63 19.37
CA PHE A 27 17.11 16.55 20.64
C PHE A 27 18.61 16.34 20.43
N TYR A 28 19.45 16.78 21.37
CA TYR A 28 20.88 16.46 21.34
C TYR A 28 21.12 14.97 21.54
N GLN A 29 21.92 14.33 20.67
CA GLN A 29 22.26 12.92 20.78
C GLN A 29 22.82 12.54 22.16
N ALA A 30 23.63 13.42 22.77
CA ALA A 30 24.16 13.19 24.12
C ALA A 30 23.05 13.05 25.19
N SER A 31 21.90 13.68 25.01
CA SER A 31 20.76 13.55 25.91
C SER A 31 20.08 12.18 25.77
N LEU A 32 19.98 11.66 24.54
CA LEU A 32 19.52 10.29 24.28
C LEU A 32 20.49 9.27 24.88
N GLU A 33 21.80 9.45 24.65
CA GLU A 33 22.84 8.57 25.24
C GLU A 33 22.72 8.52 26.77
N ARG A 34 22.51 9.67 27.43
CA ARG A 34 22.25 9.72 28.90
C ARG A 34 20.97 9.01 29.31
N LEU A 35 19.89 9.12 28.53
CA LEU A 35 18.65 8.40 28.79
C LEU A 35 18.88 6.88 28.69
N LEU A 36 19.62 6.44 27.68
CA LEU A 36 19.96 5.03 27.47
C LEU A 36 20.79 4.44 28.62
N CYS A 37 21.65 5.23 29.25
CA CYS A 37 22.37 4.83 30.47
C CYS A 37 21.45 4.52 31.66
N VAL A 38 20.24 5.09 31.71
CA VAL A 38 19.28 4.86 32.80
C VAL A 38 18.12 3.95 32.41
N THR A 39 18.13 3.39 31.18
CA THR A 39 17.11 2.46 30.67
C THR A 39 17.71 1.10 30.26
N PRO A 40 18.31 0.32 31.19
CA PRO A 40 18.94 -0.96 30.88
C PRO A 40 17.97 -2.05 30.41
N LYS A 41 16.65 -1.86 30.60
CA LYS A 41 15.60 -2.81 30.19
C LYS A 41 15.04 -2.53 28.79
N LEU A 42 15.65 -1.60 28.07
CA LEU A 42 15.22 -1.24 26.72
C LEU A 42 15.51 -2.40 25.76
N ASP A 43 14.48 -2.93 25.11
CA ASP A 43 14.61 -3.96 24.08
C ASP A 43 14.22 -3.44 22.68
N THR A 44 13.58 -2.27 22.59
CA THR A 44 13.20 -1.65 21.32
C THR A 44 13.60 -0.18 21.30
N LEU A 45 14.47 0.19 20.35
CA LEU A 45 14.90 1.57 20.13
C LEU A 45 14.65 1.95 18.67
N ARG A 46 13.67 2.82 18.42
CA ARG A 46 13.34 3.30 17.07
C ARG A 46 13.46 4.81 17.02
N LEU A 47 14.41 5.29 16.22
CA LEU A 47 14.66 6.71 15.95
C LEU A 47 14.35 6.96 14.48
N ILE A 48 13.22 7.60 14.20
CA ILE A 48 12.64 7.69 12.85
C ILE A 48 12.50 9.16 12.47
N ASP A 49 12.91 9.54 11.26
CA ASP A 49 12.80 10.93 10.76
C ASP A 49 13.45 11.95 11.71
N LEU A 50 14.65 11.66 12.25
CA LEU A 50 15.35 12.60 13.11
C LEU A 50 15.71 13.87 12.33
N SER A 51 15.22 15.03 12.76
CA SER A 51 15.40 16.27 11.99
C SER A 51 16.74 16.94 12.32
N ARG A 52 17.61 17.12 11.30
CA ARG A 52 18.89 17.85 11.46
C ARG A 52 18.71 19.35 11.71
N HIS A 53 17.58 19.89 11.26
CA HIS A 53 17.29 21.31 11.30
C HIS A 53 16.10 21.56 12.20
N SER A 54 16.27 22.42 13.20
CA SER A 54 15.14 23.00 13.90
C SER A 54 14.40 23.90 12.91
N TRP A 55 13.13 23.63 12.66
CA TRP A 55 12.31 24.42 11.72
C TRP A 55 12.14 25.86 12.23
N LEU A 56 12.39 26.05 13.53
CA LEU A 56 12.66 27.33 14.14
C LEU A 56 14.09 27.72 13.73
N ASN A 57 14.21 28.42 12.59
CA ASN A 57 15.43 29.08 12.07
C ASN A 57 16.17 29.99 13.10
N SER A 58 15.70 30.06 14.34
CA SER A 58 16.23 30.86 15.43
C SER A 58 17.33 30.18 16.25
N TYR A 59 17.60 28.89 16.07
CA TYR A 59 18.71 28.22 16.78
C TYR A 59 19.95 28.06 15.87
N PRO A 60 21.08 28.70 16.21
CA PRO A 60 22.26 28.77 15.33
C PRO A 60 23.09 27.47 15.25
N TYR A 61 22.67 26.39 15.93
CA TYR A 61 23.44 25.15 15.99
C TYR A 61 22.65 23.99 15.36
N PRO A 62 23.09 23.44 14.22
CA PRO A 62 22.51 22.22 13.68
C PRO A 62 22.74 21.08 14.68
N VAL A 63 21.71 20.28 14.92
CA VAL A 63 21.86 19.05 15.69
C VAL A 63 22.39 17.99 14.73
N GLU A 64 23.68 17.70 14.84
CA GLU A 64 24.29 16.60 14.09
C GLU A 64 24.07 15.28 14.83
N TYR A 65 23.33 14.39 14.18
CA TYR A 65 23.18 13.01 14.58
C TYR A 65 24.27 12.18 13.90
N ASP A 66 25.06 11.45 14.70
CA ASP A 66 26.08 10.52 14.26
C ASP A 66 25.65 9.09 14.62
N GLN A 67 25.18 8.37 13.60
CA GLN A 67 24.74 6.98 13.71
C GLN A 67 25.86 6.06 14.18
N ARG A 68 27.08 6.23 13.66
CA ARG A 68 28.24 5.38 14.02
C ARG A 68 28.61 5.57 15.47
N ARG A 69 28.60 6.81 15.96
CA ARG A 69 28.81 7.11 17.36
C ARG A 69 27.74 6.44 18.23
N LEU A 70 26.46 6.52 17.85
CA LEU A 70 25.40 5.90 18.63
C LEU A 70 25.54 4.37 18.68
N ILE A 71 25.87 3.72 17.57
CA ILE A 71 26.09 2.27 17.53
C ILE A 71 27.24 1.87 18.45
N ARG A 72 28.40 2.54 18.37
CA ARG A 72 29.53 2.29 19.27
C ARG A 72 29.15 2.52 20.73
N PHE A 73 28.37 3.57 21.00
CA PHE A 73 27.86 3.83 22.34
C PHE A 73 27.00 2.67 22.84
N LEU A 74 26.01 2.22 22.05
CA LEU A 74 25.15 1.08 22.38
C LEU A 74 25.93 -0.22 22.62
N GLN A 75 27.00 -0.47 21.86
CA GLN A 75 27.90 -1.60 22.05
C GLN A 75 28.75 -1.47 23.32
N SER A 76 29.18 -0.26 23.66
CA SER A 76 30.01 0.00 24.84
C SER A 76 29.23 -0.02 26.15
N LEU A 77 27.90 0.12 26.10
CA LEU A 77 27.04 0.10 27.28
C LEU A 77 27.14 -1.26 27.97
N SER A 78 27.95 -1.28 29.03
CA SER A 78 28.08 -2.39 29.96
C SER A 78 27.37 -1.99 31.25
N PHE A 79 26.35 -2.74 31.67
CA PHE A 79 25.68 -2.46 32.93
C PHE A 79 26.32 -3.28 34.06
N PRO A 80 26.57 -2.70 35.26
CA PRO A 80 27.20 -3.42 36.37
C PRO A 80 26.48 -4.72 36.76
N GLN A 81 25.17 -4.79 36.50
CA GLN A 81 24.31 -5.93 36.82
C GLN A 81 24.06 -6.87 35.62
N GLN A 82 24.45 -6.48 34.41
CA GLN A 82 24.36 -7.28 33.19
C GLN A 82 25.57 -6.97 32.31
N PRO A 83 26.58 -7.84 32.26
CA PRO A 83 27.81 -7.60 31.48
C PRO A 83 27.59 -7.62 29.96
N ASN A 84 26.36 -7.80 29.50
CA ASN A 84 26.02 -7.87 28.09
C ASN A 84 25.46 -6.53 27.61
N ILE A 85 25.77 -6.24 26.34
CA ILE A 85 25.19 -5.19 25.47
C ILE A 85 23.67 -5.13 25.69
N LEU A 86 23.07 -3.93 25.60
CA LEU A 86 21.62 -3.74 25.61
C LEU A 86 20.95 -4.82 24.74
N PRO A 87 20.04 -5.65 25.29
CA PRO A 87 19.44 -6.78 24.58
C PRO A 87 18.35 -6.29 23.62
N LEU A 88 18.74 -5.42 22.67
CA LEU A 88 17.84 -4.88 21.67
C LEU A 88 17.35 -6.01 20.78
N LYS A 89 16.04 -6.17 20.71
CA LYS A 89 15.33 -7.03 19.76
C LYS A 89 15.06 -6.29 18.46
N SER A 90 14.90 -4.98 18.53
CA SER A 90 14.64 -4.12 17.37
C SER A 90 15.37 -2.79 17.54
N PHE A 91 16.07 -2.41 16.48
CA PHE A 91 16.79 -1.15 16.37
C PHE A 91 16.45 -0.51 15.03
N SER A 92 16.17 0.78 15.02
CA SER A 92 15.97 1.53 13.79
C SER A 92 16.51 2.94 13.96
N PHE A 93 17.26 3.41 12.96
CA PHE A 93 17.87 4.72 12.99
C PHE A 93 17.76 5.36 11.61
N SER A 94 17.00 6.46 11.55
CA SER A 94 16.77 7.23 10.34
C SER A 94 16.91 8.71 10.63
N ILE A 95 17.67 9.40 9.79
CA ILE A 95 17.81 10.86 9.81
C ILE A 95 17.10 11.41 8.59
N ALA A 96 16.32 12.48 8.79
CA ALA A 96 15.67 13.26 7.75
C ALA A 96 16.71 13.96 6.85
N SER A 97 17.35 13.19 5.99
CA SER A 97 18.31 13.63 4.99
C SER A 97 18.32 12.61 3.86
N LYS A 98 18.66 13.05 2.64
CA LYS A 98 18.79 12.12 1.51
C LYS A 98 19.76 11.00 1.89
N ALA A 99 19.28 9.76 1.84
CA ALA A 99 20.10 8.58 2.08
C ALA A 99 21.33 8.62 1.15
N THR A 100 22.51 8.49 1.76
CA THR A 100 23.76 8.32 1.02
C THR A 100 24.12 6.84 0.99
N ALA A 101 24.87 6.40 -0.02
CA ALA A 101 25.32 5.00 -0.10
C ALA A 101 26.15 4.57 1.13
N ASP A 102 26.79 5.52 1.83
CA ASP A 102 27.51 5.24 3.08
C ASP A 102 26.55 5.05 4.27
N GLN A 103 25.44 5.80 4.31
CA GLN A 103 24.38 5.61 5.31
C GLN A 103 23.73 4.22 5.17
N ASP A 104 23.52 3.73 3.94
CA ASP A 104 23.01 2.37 3.72
C ASP A 104 23.92 1.31 4.37
N LYS A 105 25.24 1.43 4.18
CA LYS A 105 26.22 0.51 4.77
C LYS A 105 26.24 0.61 6.29
N ASP A 106 26.12 1.82 6.84
CA ASP A 106 26.07 2.04 8.27
C ASP A 106 24.81 1.44 8.90
N ILE A 107 23.65 1.56 8.25
CA ILE A 107 22.40 0.91 8.68
C ILE A 107 22.56 -0.62 8.65
N GLN A 108 23.14 -1.18 7.59
CA GLN A 108 23.39 -2.63 7.49
C GLN A 108 24.32 -3.13 8.60
N ALA A 109 25.43 -2.43 8.84
CA ALA A 109 26.36 -2.76 9.90
C ALA A 109 25.68 -2.72 11.28
N ALA A 110 24.91 -1.65 11.54
CA ALA A 110 24.14 -1.50 12.78
C ALA A 110 23.24 -2.70 13.04
N HIS A 111 22.49 -3.14 12.03
CA HIS A 111 21.58 -4.27 12.18
C HIS A 111 22.31 -5.59 12.42
N LYS A 112 23.39 -5.85 11.69
CA LYS A 112 24.21 -7.06 11.89
C LYS A 112 24.82 -7.12 13.30
N GLU A 113 25.23 -5.97 13.82
CA GLU A 113 25.93 -5.89 15.10
C GLU A 113 25.00 -5.81 16.31
N LEU A 114 23.91 -5.03 16.23
CA LEU A 114 23.03 -4.78 17.37
C LEU A 114 21.84 -5.74 17.44
N THR A 115 21.27 -6.13 16.29
CA THR A 115 20.01 -6.90 16.26
C THR A 115 20.00 -7.96 15.14
N PRO A 116 20.96 -8.91 15.11
CA PRO A 116 21.09 -9.88 14.02
C PRO A 116 19.90 -10.84 13.88
N THR A 117 19.15 -11.05 14.97
CA THR A 117 17.98 -11.92 15.02
C THR A 117 16.65 -11.15 14.93
N SER A 118 16.70 -9.86 14.57
CA SER A 118 15.48 -9.07 14.51
C SER A 118 14.56 -9.54 13.38
N HIS A 119 13.33 -9.86 13.75
CA HIS A 119 12.26 -10.16 12.81
C HIS A 119 11.43 -8.92 12.45
N GLU A 120 11.63 -7.81 13.17
CA GLU A 120 10.85 -6.57 13.04
C GLU A 120 11.73 -5.41 12.61
N TRP A 121 11.48 -4.95 11.38
CA TRP A 121 12.26 -3.91 10.74
C TRP A 121 11.39 -2.71 10.50
N THR A 122 11.83 -1.55 11.00
CA THR A 122 11.19 -0.27 10.72
C THR A 122 12.15 0.60 9.92
N PHE A 123 11.70 1.07 8.76
CA PHE A 123 12.45 2.02 7.95
C PHE A 123 11.66 3.31 7.80
N PHE A 124 12.37 4.42 7.77
CA PHE A 124 11.87 5.56 7.04
C PHE A 124 11.95 5.23 5.56
N VAL A 125 10.89 5.51 4.82
CA VAL A 125 10.76 5.08 3.42
C VAL A 125 11.94 5.54 2.54
N GLU A 126 12.55 6.69 2.81
CA GLU A 126 13.71 7.19 2.05
C GLU A 126 14.99 6.37 2.28
N ASP A 127 15.07 5.62 3.39
CA ASP A 127 16.19 4.72 3.69
C ASP A 127 16.04 3.35 3.03
N LEU A 128 14.86 3.05 2.44
CA LEU A 128 14.64 1.79 1.72
C LEU A 128 15.26 1.86 0.32
N SER A 129 16.58 1.96 0.26
CA SER A 129 17.34 1.98 -0.99
C SER A 129 17.36 0.60 -1.67
N PHE A 130 17.76 0.56 -2.94
CA PHE A 130 18.02 -0.71 -3.64
C PHE A 130 19.10 -1.56 -2.93
N ILE A 131 20.10 -0.89 -2.34
CA ILE A 131 21.17 -1.54 -1.58
C ILE A 131 20.59 -2.19 -0.32
N MET A 132 19.72 -1.48 0.41
CA MET A 132 19.05 -2.01 1.59
C MET A 132 18.15 -3.20 1.25
N LEU A 133 17.41 -3.16 0.15
CA LEU A 133 16.63 -4.32 -0.29
C LEU A 133 17.49 -5.52 -0.67
N LYS A 134 18.58 -5.27 -1.40
CA LYS A 134 19.49 -6.34 -1.78
C LYS A 134 19.97 -7.06 -0.51
N PHE A 135 20.32 -6.29 0.51
CA PHE A 135 20.66 -6.80 1.83
C PHE A 135 19.51 -7.59 2.49
N LEU A 136 18.30 -7.03 2.55
CA LEU A 136 17.14 -7.72 3.12
C LEU A 136 16.82 -9.04 2.40
N ARG A 137 17.05 -9.10 1.08
CA ARG A 137 16.76 -10.28 0.25
C ARG A 137 17.86 -11.33 0.32
N GLU A 138 19.13 -10.91 0.26
CA GLU A 138 20.27 -11.79 0.05
C GLU A 138 20.98 -12.16 1.35
N GLU A 139 21.03 -11.25 2.32
CA GLU A 139 21.81 -11.43 3.56
C GLU A 139 20.94 -11.67 4.79
N VAL A 140 19.68 -11.22 4.76
CA VAL A 140 18.69 -11.47 5.83
C VAL A 140 17.52 -12.33 5.32
N PRO A 141 17.77 -13.39 4.49
CA PRO A 141 16.69 -14.14 3.89
C PRO A 141 15.86 -14.82 4.98
N ASN A 142 14.54 -14.68 4.87
CA ASN A 142 13.56 -15.43 5.67
C ASN A 142 13.51 -15.08 7.16
N VAL A 143 14.19 -14.02 7.62
CA VAL A 143 14.13 -13.59 9.04
C VAL A 143 13.07 -12.50 9.24
N VAL A 144 12.89 -11.59 8.29
CA VAL A 144 11.98 -10.46 8.43
C VAL A 144 10.52 -10.92 8.29
N THR A 145 9.80 -10.93 9.41
CA THR A 145 8.36 -11.23 9.45
C THR A 145 7.53 -9.95 9.51
N THR A 146 8.08 -8.86 10.04
CA THR A 146 7.41 -7.56 10.12
C THR A 146 8.26 -6.49 9.44
N LEU A 147 7.71 -5.85 8.40
CA LEU A 147 8.27 -4.68 7.75
C LEU A 147 7.33 -3.49 7.98
N GLU A 148 7.85 -2.46 8.64
CA GLU A 148 7.14 -1.21 8.89
C GLU A 148 7.84 -0.06 8.15
N LEU A 149 7.08 0.63 7.31
CA LEU A 149 7.55 1.74 6.49
C LEU A 149 6.87 3.02 6.95
N ARG A 150 7.67 3.93 7.49
CA ARG A 150 7.24 5.22 8.02
C ARG A 150 7.52 6.31 7.00
N TYR A 151 6.54 7.18 6.82
CA TYR A 151 6.66 8.30 5.92
C TYR A 151 5.79 9.47 6.35
N LYS A 152 6.36 10.65 6.24
CA LYS A 152 5.76 11.93 6.68
C LYS A 152 5.29 12.75 5.49
N ASP A 153 6.14 12.90 4.49
CA ASP A 153 5.92 13.81 3.37
C ASP A 153 5.28 13.12 2.18
N MET A 154 4.03 12.70 2.36
CA MET A 154 3.29 11.88 1.40
C MET A 154 3.36 12.39 -0.06
N HIS A 155 3.56 13.70 -0.29
CA HIS A 155 3.61 14.30 -1.62
C HIS A 155 4.88 14.02 -2.41
N LYS A 156 5.97 13.69 -1.74
CA LYS A 156 7.29 13.53 -2.36
C LYS A 156 7.57 12.10 -2.80
N PHE A 157 6.67 11.15 -2.49
CA PHE A 157 6.95 9.76 -2.76
C PHE A 157 6.68 9.37 -4.21
N SER A 158 7.75 8.95 -4.88
CA SER A 158 7.66 8.17 -6.12
C SER A 158 7.09 6.80 -5.78
N PRO A 159 6.17 6.27 -6.59
CA PRO A 159 5.76 4.88 -6.44
C PRO A 159 6.98 3.97 -6.45
N ASP A 160 7.00 3.03 -5.52
CA ASP A 160 8.24 2.34 -5.20
C ASP A 160 8.29 0.91 -5.75
N PRO A 161 9.05 0.69 -6.85
CA PRO A 161 9.25 -0.66 -7.39
C PRO A 161 10.03 -1.55 -6.44
N VAL A 162 10.76 -0.96 -5.49
CA VAL A 162 11.58 -1.65 -4.48
C VAL A 162 10.64 -2.43 -3.57
N LEU A 163 9.65 -1.79 -2.93
CA LEU A 163 8.65 -2.51 -2.12
C LEU A 163 7.95 -3.64 -2.90
N HIS A 164 7.55 -3.41 -4.16
CA HIS A 164 6.94 -4.47 -4.98
C HIS A 164 7.86 -5.68 -5.17
N ARG A 165 9.11 -5.45 -5.55
CA ARG A 165 10.10 -6.52 -5.72
C ARG A 165 10.33 -7.28 -4.43
N TYR A 166 10.39 -6.58 -3.30
CA TYR A 166 10.54 -7.21 -1.99
C TYR A 166 9.35 -8.12 -1.68
N MET A 167 8.10 -7.64 -1.81
CA MET A 167 6.91 -8.46 -1.57
C MET A 167 6.84 -9.69 -2.49
N CYS A 168 7.30 -9.57 -3.74
CA CYS A 168 7.41 -10.70 -4.68
C CYS A 168 8.52 -11.70 -4.35
N SER A 169 9.45 -11.35 -3.44
CA SER A 169 10.58 -12.21 -3.04
C SER A 169 10.55 -12.67 -1.58
N SER A 170 9.60 -12.20 -0.77
CA SER A 170 9.61 -12.39 0.70
C SER A 170 8.48 -13.29 1.19
N PRO A 171 8.57 -14.63 1.08
CA PRO A 171 7.49 -15.54 1.44
C PRO A 171 7.19 -15.61 2.95
N HIS A 172 8.12 -15.16 3.80
CA HIS A 172 7.99 -15.20 5.26
C HIS A 172 7.43 -13.90 5.87
N LEU A 173 7.18 -12.88 5.05
CA LEU A 173 6.61 -11.64 5.54
C LEU A 173 5.18 -11.89 6.03
N LEU A 174 4.94 -11.62 7.32
CA LEU A 174 3.66 -11.78 8.00
C LEU A 174 2.96 -10.42 8.20
N HIS A 175 3.71 -9.34 8.37
CA HIS A 175 3.16 -8.02 8.64
C HIS A 175 3.85 -6.97 7.77
N LEU A 176 3.08 -6.30 6.91
CA LEU A 176 3.52 -5.12 6.19
C LEU A 176 2.70 -3.91 6.67
N LYS A 177 3.37 -2.96 7.32
CA LYS A 177 2.77 -1.73 7.81
C LYS A 177 3.35 -0.53 7.09
N ALA A 178 2.69 -0.10 6.02
CA ALA A 178 3.11 1.01 5.18
C ALA A 178 1.92 1.94 4.84
N PRO A 179 1.13 2.40 5.84
CA PRO A 179 -0.13 3.11 5.62
C PRO A 179 0.04 4.46 4.91
N ASN A 180 1.26 4.99 4.85
CA ASN A 180 1.57 6.26 4.18
C ASN A 180 2.43 6.07 2.92
N THR A 181 2.62 4.82 2.46
CA THR A 181 3.41 4.49 1.28
C THR A 181 2.49 4.17 0.12
N PHE A 182 2.72 4.80 -1.04
CA PHE A 182 1.95 4.51 -2.25
C PHE A 182 2.45 3.28 -2.98
N TYR A 183 1.54 2.35 -3.17
CA TYR A 183 1.68 1.18 -4.00
C TYR A 183 0.93 1.36 -5.29
N LEU A 184 1.57 1.01 -6.41
CA LEU A 184 0.91 1.14 -7.70
C LEU A 184 -0.01 -0.03 -7.98
N VAL A 185 -1.25 0.30 -8.35
CA VAL A 185 -2.20 -0.68 -8.88
C VAL A 185 -1.64 -1.33 -10.15
N ASP A 186 -0.84 -0.60 -10.93
CA ASP A 186 -0.17 -1.11 -12.14
C ASP A 186 0.71 -2.32 -11.87
N LEU A 187 1.29 -2.43 -10.67
CA LEU A 187 2.14 -3.55 -10.28
C LEU A 187 1.35 -4.79 -9.86
N LEU A 188 0.04 -4.62 -9.62
CA LEU A 188 -0.91 -5.71 -9.35
C LEU A 188 -1.64 -6.19 -10.61
N ASP A 189 -1.60 -5.41 -11.68
CA ASP A 189 -2.31 -5.67 -12.92
C ASP A 189 -1.55 -6.65 -13.82
N ILE A 190 -1.50 -7.92 -13.40
CA ILE A 190 -0.74 -9.00 -14.06
C ILE A 190 -1.14 -9.16 -15.53
N HIS A 191 -2.42 -8.94 -15.85
CA HIS A 191 -2.94 -9.07 -17.22
C HIS A 191 -2.95 -7.76 -17.99
N GLY A 192 -2.41 -6.68 -17.40
CA GLY A 192 -2.39 -5.35 -17.98
C GLY A 192 -3.78 -4.92 -18.43
N ARG A 193 -4.83 -5.12 -17.63
CA ARG A 193 -6.22 -4.73 -17.91
C ARG A 193 -6.38 -3.21 -17.96
N MET A 194 -5.70 -2.49 -17.09
CA MET A 194 -5.64 -1.04 -17.14
C MET A 194 -5.03 -0.62 -18.47
N GLU A 195 -5.50 0.50 -19.02
CA GLU A 195 -4.81 1.16 -20.11
C GLU A 195 -3.55 1.81 -19.55
N SER A 196 -2.51 0.99 -19.39
CA SER A 196 -1.29 1.39 -18.71
C SER A 196 -0.71 2.66 -19.30
N ALA A 197 -0.30 3.59 -18.43
CA ALA A 197 0.49 4.78 -18.80
C ALA A 197 1.76 4.43 -19.61
N THR A 198 2.22 3.17 -19.55
CA THR A 198 3.38 2.65 -20.29
C THR A 198 3.23 2.73 -21.81
N THR A 199 2.03 2.62 -22.38
CA THR A 199 1.82 2.84 -23.82
C THR A 199 2.00 4.31 -24.21
N ARG A 200 1.68 5.24 -23.30
CA ARG A 200 1.73 6.69 -23.56
C ARG A 200 3.14 7.26 -23.48
N ILE A 201 3.98 6.74 -22.57
CA ILE A 201 5.36 7.20 -22.43
C ILE A 201 6.17 6.87 -23.69
N LYS A 202 5.85 5.76 -24.39
CA LYS A 202 6.49 5.43 -25.67
C LYS A 202 6.07 6.34 -26.83
N GLY A 203 4.84 6.87 -26.81
CA GLY A 203 4.27 7.65 -27.93
C GLY A 203 4.74 9.11 -28.02
N ARG A 204 5.10 9.75 -26.90
CA ARG A 204 5.50 11.17 -26.89
C ARG A 204 6.98 11.44 -27.19
N LEU A 205 7.83 10.42 -27.13
CA LEU A 205 9.26 10.52 -27.43
C LEU A 205 9.59 10.23 -28.92
N GLY A 206 8.57 10.06 -29.77
CA GLY A 206 8.72 9.87 -31.22
C GLY A 206 9.23 11.09 -31.99
N GLY A 207 9.54 12.20 -31.31
CA GLY A 207 10.19 13.38 -31.90
C GLY A 207 11.67 13.48 -31.50
N GLY A 208 12.54 12.75 -32.19
CA GLY A 208 13.97 13.08 -32.37
C GLY A 208 14.93 13.16 -31.17
N GLY A 209 14.47 13.08 -29.92
CA GLY A 209 15.33 13.16 -28.73
C GLY A 209 15.93 11.81 -28.34
N VAL A 210 17.17 11.55 -28.75
CA VAL A 210 17.95 10.31 -28.47
C VAL A 210 18.26 10.11 -26.97
N GLY A 211 17.81 10.96 -26.05
CA GLY A 211 18.07 10.84 -24.62
C GLY A 211 16.81 10.64 -23.79
N THR A 212 16.81 9.63 -22.91
CA THR A 212 15.87 9.37 -21.78
C THR A 212 14.78 8.30 -21.93
N GLY A 213 15.04 7.20 -22.66
CA GLY A 213 14.20 5.99 -22.64
C GLY A 213 14.20 5.16 -21.33
N VAL A 214 14.65 5.70 -20.19
CA VAL A 214 14.96 4.91 -18.97
C VAL A 214 13.82 4.91 -17.95
N SER A 215 12.87 5.83 -18.02
CA SER A 215 11.86 6.03 -16.96
C SER A 215 10.86 4.88 -16.83
N ASN A 216 10.54 4.16 -17.91
CA ASN A 216 9.64 2.98 -17.84
C ASN A 216 10.31 1.72 -17.26
N SER A 217 11.65 1.65 -17.22
CA SER A 217 12.34 0.47 -16.69
C SER A 217 12.35 0.43 -15.16
N LEU A 218 12.09 1.56 -14.49
CA LEU A 218 12.22 1.65 -13.04
C LEU A 218 11.13 0.86 -12.33
N MET A 219 9.88 0.91 -12.82
CA MET A 219 8.71 0.33 -12.14
C MET A 219 8.75 -1.20 -12.02
N GLY A 220 9.50 -1.88 -12.89
CA GLY A 220 9.46 -3.34 -13.01
C GLY A 220 8.14 -3.84 -13.63
N PRO A 221 8.09 -5.11 -14.06
CA PRO A 221 6.85 -5.73 -14.51
C PRO A 221 5.90 -5.97 -13.32
N PRO A 222 4.59 -6.08 -13.55
CA PRO A 222 3.66 -6.63 -12.56
C PRO A 222 4.13 -8.02 -12.08
N GLY A 223 3.79 -8.36 -10.84
CA GLY A 223 4.27 -9.59 -10.19
C GLY A 223 3.31 -10.09 -9.13
N ILE A 224 3.43 -11.37 -8.78
CA ILE A 224 2.65 -12.02 -7.71
C ILE A 224 3.46 -11.94 -6.42
N TRP A 225 2.84 -11.50 -5.33
CA TRP A 225 3.45 -11.44 -4.01
C TRP A 225 3.74 -12.85 -3.50
N ALA A 226 4.95 -13.07 -2.99
CA ALA A 226 5.35 -14.34 -2.41
C ALA A 226 4.83 -14.52 -0.96
N CYS A 227 4.49 -13.42 -0.28
CA CYS A 227 4.03 -13.39 1.11
C CYS A 227 2.56 -13.86 1.25
N LYS A 228 2.30 -15.15 1.00
CA LYS A 228 0.95 -15.71 1.08
C LYS A 228 0.35 -15.70 2.49
N ASN A 229 1.21 -15.88 3.49
CA ASN A 229 0.84 -15.96 4.90
C ASN A 229 0.75 -14.57 5.56
N LEU A 230 0.61 -13.51 4.77
CA LEU A 230 0.52 -12.15 5.27
C LEU A 230 -0.74 -12.01 6.14
N GLN A 231 -0.56 -11.63 7.40
CA GLN A 231 -1.60 -11.43 8.39
C GLN A 231 -1.98 -9.96 8.55
N THR A 232 -1.03 -9.04 8.35
CA THR A 232 -1.27 -7.60 8.40
C THR A 232 -0.82 -6.93 7.11
N LEU A 233 -1.72 -6.19 6.49
CA LEU A 233 -1.43 -5.37 5.31
C LEU A 233 -2.02 -3.98 5.51
N HIS A 234 -1.15 -3.00 5.80
CA HIS A 234 -1.51 -1.59 5.79
C HIS A 234 -0.81 -0.93 4.62
N LEU A 235 -1.55 -0.56 3.59
CA LEU A 235 -0.96 -0.04 2.36
C LEU A 235 -1.88 0.96 1.68
N SER A 236 -1.27 1.91 0.97
CA SER A 236 -2.02 2.87 0.16
C SER A 236 -1.89 2.55 -1.30
N PHE A 237 -2.97 2.67 -2.06
CA PHE A 237 -3.01 2.37 -3.48
C PHE A 237 -3.17 3.62 -4.31
N ARG A 238 -2.43 3.64 -5.43
CA ARG A 238 -2.48 4.68 -6.44
C ARG A 238 -2.37 4.03 -7.82
N ALA A 239 -3.21 4.40 -8.77
CA ALA A 239 -2.98 4.05 -10.17
C ALA A 239 -2.02 5.06 -10.82
N ALA A 240 -1.19 4.64 -11.76
CA ALA A 240 -0.45 5.57 -12.60
C ALA A 240 -1.47 6.37 -13.44
N GLY A 241 -1.69 7.63 -13.06
CA GLY A 241 -2.83 8.41 -13.57
C GLY A 241 -2.87 8.53 -15.10
N ASN A 242 -4.09 8.42 -15.64
CA ASN A 242 -4.48 8.94 -16.95
C ASN A 242 -4.67 10.46 -16.82
N THR A 243 -3.57 11.22 -16.87
CA THR A 243 -3.57 12.68 -16.67
C THR A 243 -4.11 13.47 -17.87
N ASN A 244 -4.62 12.80 -18.90
CA ASN A 244 -5.05 13.44 -20.15
C ASN A 244 -6.54 13.76 -20.20
N ASN A 245 -7.26 13.73 -19.08
CA ASN A 245 -8.59 14.33 -19.05
C ASN A 245 -8.42 15.84 -19.16
N ASN A 246 -8.49 16.33 -20.41
CA ASN A 246 -8.61 17.72 -20.76
C ASN A 246 -9.61 18.37 -19.80
N ALA A 247 -9.12 19.21 -18.89
CA ALA A 247 -9.90 19.99 -17.94
C ALA A 247 -10.86 21.00 -18.61
N ASN A 248 -10.98 20.96 -19.94
CA ASN A 248 -11.83 21.80 -20.76
C ASN A 248 -13.16 21.11 -21.14
N SER A 249 -13.44 19.86 -20.70
CA SER A 249 -14.80 19.32 -20.78
C SER A 249 -15.66 19.85 -19.62
N THR A 250 -15.74 21.16 -19.48
CA THR A 250 -16.63 21.88 -18.55
C THR A 250 -18.09 21.93 -19.02
N SER A 251 -18.41 21.31 -20.17
CA SER A 251 -19.79 21.25 -20.67
C SER A 251 -20.61 20.15 -19.98
N GLY A 252 -20.97 20.39 -18.72
CA GLY A 252 -22.32 20.23 -18.16
C GLY A 252 -23.10 18.91 -18.20
N ASN A 253 -22.69 17.84 -18.88
CA ASN A 253 -23.48 16.60 -18.97
C ASN A 253 -22.82 15.41 -18.27
N PRO A 254 -23.06 15.23 -16.95
CA PRO A 254 -22.61 14.05 -16.20
C PRO A 254 -23.33 12.73 -16.57
N SER A 255 -24.19 12.70 -17.59
CA SER A 255 -25.16 11.60 -17.79
C SER A 255 -24.90 10.67 -18.99
N SER A 256 -23.86 10.84 -19.81
CA SER A 256 -23.73 10.01 -21.03
C SER A 256 -22.33 9.62 -21.50
N SER A 257 -21.25 9.97 -20.79
CA SER A 257 -19.92 9.46 -21.16
C SER A 257 -19.65 8.10 -20.50
N THR A 258 -20.41 7.08 -20.88
CA THR A 258 -20.06 5.65 -20.77
C THR A 258 -18.93 5.29 -21.74
N SER A 259 -17.91 6.14 -21.89
CA SER A 259 -16.77 5.81 -22.73
C SER A 259 -15.95 4.72 -22.03
N ILE A 260 -16.27 3.47 -22.36
CA ILE A 260 -15.70 2.19 -21.91
C ILE A 260 -14.17 2.12 -22.13
N ALA A 261 -13.61 3.00 -22.97
CA ALA A 261 -12.21 2.97 -23.40
C ALA A 261 -11.27 3.90 -22.60
N GLY A 262 -11.56 4.16 -21.33
CA GLY A 262 -10.63 4.82 -20.43
C GLY A 262 -10.73 4.16 -19.07
N GLY A 263 -9.74 3.35 -18.70
CA GLY A 263 -9.77 2.47 -17.52
C GLY A 263 -10.54 3.05 -16.34
N THR A 264 -11.71 2.48 -16.07
CA THR A 264 -12.62 3.07 -15.08
C THR A 264 -12.00 2.94 -13.67
N PRO A 265 -12.22 3.91 -12.77
CA PRO A 265 -11.81 3.79 -11.36
C PRO A 265 -12.27 2.48 -10.68
N LYS A 266 -13.33 1.85 -11.20
CA LYS A 266 -13.83 0.56 -10.76
C LYS A 266 -12.89 -0.60 -11.10
N ILE A 267 -12.24 -0.59 -12.27
CA ILE A 267 -11.23 -1.61 -12.64
C ILE A 267 -10.09 -1.62 -11.64
N ASN A 268 -9.60 -0.44 -11.23
CA ASN A 268 -8.52 -0.35 -10.23
C ASN A 268 -8.93 -1.00 -8.90
N SER A 269 -10.19 -0.79 -8.50
CA SER A 269 -10.76 -1.38 -7.29
C SER A 269 -10.85 -2.90 -7.42
N ARG A 270 -11.36 -3.41 -8.56
CA ARG A 270 -11.40 -4.86 -8.86
C ARG A 270 -10.02 -5.50 -8.82
N ILE A 271 -9.01 -4.85 -9.38
CA ILE A 271 -7.62 -5.33 -9.35
C ILE A 271 -7.11 -5.38 -7.91
N VAL A 272 -7.26 -4.30 -7.13
CA VAL A 272 -6.76 -4.27 -5.73
C VAL A 272 -7.46 -5.33 -4.89
N PHE A 273 -8.79 -5.37 -4.90
CA PHE A 273 -9.56 -6.28 -4.06
C PHE A 273 -9.36 -7.75 -4.49
N GLY A 274 -9.48 -8.03 -5.79
CA GLY A 274 -9.35 -9.39 -6.33
C GLY A 274 -7.94 -9.95 -6.24
N TYR A 275 -6.92 -9.10 -6.29
CA TYR A 275 -5.53 -9.50 -6.09
C TYR A 275 -5.30 -9.86 -4.63
N ILE A 276 -5.61 -8.94 -3.70
CA ILE A 276 -5.38 -9.13 -2.26
C ILE A 276 -6.12 -10.36 -1.75
N SER A 277 -7.38 -10.56 -2.16
CA SER A 277 -8.20 -11.70 -1.73
C SER A 277 -7.61 -13.06 -2.07
N ARG A 278 -6.76 -13.14 -3.11
CA ARG A 278 -6.14 -14.39 -3.58
C ARG A 278 -4.70 -14.55 -3.14
N THR A 279 -3.93 -13.46 -3.15
CA THR A 279 -2.50 -13.53 -2.81
C THR A 279 -2.26 -13.51 -1.30
N CYS A 280 -3.20 -13.01 -0.50
CA CYS A 280 -3.08 -12.90 0.95
C CYS A 280 -4.34 -13.40 1.67
N PRO A 281 -4.72 -14.68 1.51
CA PRO A 281 -5.96 -15.22 2.09
C PRO A 281 -5.96 -15.23 3.63
N ASP A 282 -4.79 -15.17 4.26
CA ASP A 282 -4.61 -15.25 5.72
C ASP A 282 -4.65 -13.90 6.45
N LEU A 283 -5.06 -12.83 5.77
CA LEU A 283 -5.15 -11.50 6.35
C LEU A 283 -6.12 -11.46 7.54
N ARG A 284 -5.64 -10.90 8.65
CA ARG A 284 -6.40 -10.61 9.87
C ARG A 284 -6.61 -9.12 10.07
N ASP A 285 -5.67 -8.30 9.63
CA ASP A 285 -5.73 -6.84 9.74
C ASP A 285 -5.40 -6.21 8.39
N LEU A 286 -6.44 -5.66 7.76
CA LEU A 286 -6.34 -5.04 6.43
C LEU A 286 -6.68 -3.56 6.52
N GLN A 287 -5.70 -2.72 6.21
CA GLN A 287 -5.88 -1.28 6.02
C GLN A 287 -5.52 -0.88 4.59
N LEU A 288 -6.53 -0.50 3.82
CA LEU A 288 -6.40 0.03 2.47
C LEU A 288 -6.63 1.54 2.50
N ARG A 289 -5.77 2.32 1.87
CA ARG A 289 -6.02 3.75 1.67
C ARG A 289 -5.92 4.13 0.20
N ALA A 290 -6.83 4.97 -0.28
CA ALA A 290 -6.71 5.58 -1.59
C ALA A 290 -5.95 6.91 -1.50
N ALA A 291 -5.09 7.19 -2.47
CA ALA A 291 -4.38 8.46 -2.56
C ALA A 291 -5.33 9.58 -3.03
N GLU A 292 -5.74 10.50 -2.14
CA GLU A 292 -6.54 11.66 -2.52
C GLU A 292 -5.68 12.90 -2.83
N ASN A 293 -6.02 13.61 -3.91
CA ASN A 293 -5.58 14.98 -4.22
C ASN A 293 -4.08 15.26 -3.99
N PHE A 294 -3.21 14.43 -4.55
CA PHE A 294 -1.79 14.74 -4.52
C PHE A 294 -1.44 15.79 -5.57
N TYR A 295 -0.93 16.94 -5.15
CA TYR A 295 -0.33 17.97 -6.01
C TYR A 295 1.07 17.53 -6.45
N TRP A 296 1.18 16.38 -7.10
CA TRP A 296 2.43 15.93 -7.72
C TRP A 296 2.90 16.87 -8.85
N ALA A 297 1.98 17.69 -9.39
CA ALA A 297 2.25 18.65 -10.46
C ALA A 297 3.26 19.76 -10.09
N ALA A 298 3.57 19.96 -8.81
CA ALA A 298 4.61 20.92 -8.42
C ALA A 298 6.04 20.44 -8.70
N TRP A 299 6.27 19.12 -8.83
CA TRP A 299 7.61 18.54 -8.96
C TRP A 299 7.91 17.97 -10.36
N ILE A 300 6.90 17.83 -11.22
CA ILE A 300 7.12 17.56 -12.64
C ILE A 300 6.95 18.89 -13.38
N PRO A 301 7.90 19.30 -14.24
CA PRO A 301 7.89 20.59 -14.95
C PRO A 301 6.81 20.66 -16.05
N TYR A 302 5.60 20.21 -15.76
CA TYR A 302 4.41 20.53 -16.55
C TYR A 302 3.90 21.86 -16.04
N GLY A 303 3.97 22.91 -16.87
CA GLY A 303 3.82 24.32 -16.50
C GLY A 303 2.65 24.67 -15.57
N ALA A 304 2.81 25.82 -14.90
CA ALA A 304 2.09 26.35 -13.73
C ALA A 304 0.54 26.50 -13.81
N GLY A 305 -0.18 25.80 -14.70
CA GLY A 305 -1.61 26.02 -14.94
C GLY A 305 -2.55 24.83 -14.74
N ALA A 306 -2.07 23.61 -14.50
CA ALA A 306 -2.93 22.42 -14.48
C ALA A 306 -2.97 21.72 -13.11
N THR A 307 -3.77 22.22 -12.18
CA THR A 307 -4.11 21.50 -10.94
C THR A 307 -5.15 20.42 -11.23
N ILE A 308 -4.74 19.33 -11.89
CA ILE A 308 -5.61 18.17 -12.10
C ILE A 308 -5.69 17.38 -10.79
N THR A 309 -6.77 17.58 -10.04
CA THR A 309 -7.12 16.81 -8.85
C THR A 309 -7.87 15.54 -9.24
N ASN A 310 -7.20 14.61 -9.94
CA ASN A 310 -7.82 13.32 -10.20
C ASN A 310 -7.81 12.50 -8.90
N ARG A 311 -8.97 12.42 -8.23
CA ARG A 311 -9.15 11.66 -6.99
C ARG A 311 -9.22 10.19 -7.33
N GLN A 312 -8.18 9.46 -6.94
CA GLN A 312 -8.24 8.01 -7.00
C GLN A 312 -8.97 7.50 -5.77
N ARG A 313 -9.88 6.56 -6.00
CA ARG A 313 -10.75 6.00 -4.98
C ARG A 313 -10.84 4.51 -5.18
N LEU A 314 -10.94 3.79 -4.06
CA LEU A 314 -11.34 2.39 -4.06
C LEU A 314 -12.86 2.37 -3.87
N HIS A 315 -13.56 2.05 -4.94
CA HIS A 315 -15.02 2.05 -4.94
C HIS A 315 -15.56 0.91 -4.07
N LEU A 316 -16.75 1.11 -3.50
CA LEU A 316 -17.42 0.13 -2.64
C LEU A 316 -18.63 -0.53 -3.32
N THR A 317 -18.89 -0.18 -4.59
CA THR A 317 -20.01 -0.73 -5.35
C THR A 317 -19.74 -2.20 -5.69
N LEU A 318 -20.80 -2.98 -5.87
CA LEU A 318 -20.71 -4.40 -6.19
C LEU A 318 -19.86 -4.61 -7.45
N ASP A 319 -20.13 -3.83 -8.51
CA ASP A 319 -19.41 -3.92 -9.77
C ASP A 319 -17.95 -3.46 -9.68
N SER A 320 -17.56 -2.77 -8.61
CA SER A 320 -16.14 -2.44 -8.35
C SER A 320 -15.38 -3.57 -7.65
N GLY A 321 -16.04 -4.70 -7.35
CA GLY A 321 -15.42 -5.89 -6.81
C GLY A 321 -15.13 -5.83 -5.32
N PHE A 322 -15.78 -4.95 -4.56
CA PHE A 322 -15.58 -4.89 -3.11
C PHE A 322 -15.95 -6.21 -2.42
N CYS A 323 -16.95 -6.93 -2.94
CA CYS A 323 -17.33 -8.27 -2.49
C CYS A 323 -16.25 -9.34 -2.67
N LEU A 324 -15.23 -9.12 -3.51
CA LEU A 324 -14.12 -10.07 -3.68
C LEU A 324 -13.33 -10.27 -2.36
N LEU A 325 -13.33 -9.25 -1.49
CA LEU A 325 -12.72 -9.34 -0.17
C LEU A 325 -13.44 -10.32 0.78
N ALA A 326 -14.65 -10.78 0.46
CA ALA A 326 -15.37 -11.78 1.27
C ALA A 326 -14.59 -13.10 1.44
N ARG A 327 -13.67 -13.41 0.53
CA ARG A 327 -12.77 -14.57 0.62
C ARG A 327 -11.78 -14.49 1.81
N LEU A 328 -11.56 -13.31 2.40
CA LEU A 328 -10.70 -13.11 3.56
C LEU A 328 -11.40 -13.56 4.86
N THR A 329 -11.59 -14.87 5.02
CA THR A 329 -12.38 -15.44 6.13
C THR A 329 -11.76 -15.22 7.52
N LYS A 330 -10.45 -14.97 7.59
CA LYS A 330 -9.70 -14.71 8.83
C LYS A 330 -9.65 -13.23 9.22
N LEU A 331 -10.33 -12.35 8.47
CA LEU A 331 -10.26 -10.91 8.67
C LEU A 331 -10.90 -10.51 10.01
N GLU A 332 -10.11 -9.92 10.90
CA GLU A 332 -10.52 -9.43 12.23
C GLU A 332 -10.71 -7.90 12.24
N GLN A 333 -9.95 -7.18 11.42
CA GLN A 333 -9.97 -5.73 11.30
C GLN A 333 -9.93 -5.30 9.84
N PHE A 334 -10.86 -4.42 9.47
CA PHE A 334 -10.91 -3.84 8.14
C PHE A 334 -11.00 -2.31 8.20
N SER A 335 -10.06 -1.65 7.55
CA SER A 335 -10.03 -0.20 7.41
C SER A 335 -9.88 0.17 5.93
N LEU A 336 -10.85 0.88 5.37
CA LEU A 336 -10.74 1.52 4.07
C LEU A 336 -10.77 3.03 4.27
N GLY A 337 -9.74 3.72 3.80
CA GLY A 337 -9.64 5.17 3.96
C GLY A 337 -9.10 5.86 2.73
N TYR A 338 -8.79 7.13 2.92
CA TYR A 338 -7.98 7.89 2.01
C TYR A 338 -6.88 8.59 2.79
N ILE A 339 -5.86 8.99 2.07
CA ILE A 339 -4.84 9.87 2.58
C ILE A 339 -5.18 11.29 2.18
N SER A 340 -5.36 12.17 3.16
CA SER A 340 -5.36 13.61 2.94
C SER A 340 -3.94 14.15 3.03
N GLY A 341 -3.38 14.60 1.90
CA GLY A 341 -2.02 15.15 1.89
C GLY A 341 -1.86 16.45 2.68
N SER A 342 -2.93 17.20 2.98
CA SER A 342 -2.82 18.50 3.64
C SER A 342 -2.63 18.44 5.16
N GLY A 343 -2.63 17.26 5.78
CA GLY A 343 -2.64 17.11 7.25
C GLY A 343 -3.88 17.72 7.92
N THR A 344 -4.71 18.47 7.20
CA THR A 344 -6.02 18.93 7.64
C THR A 344 -6.89 17.70 7.77
N SER A 345 -7.16 17.35 9.03
CA SER A 345 -7.96 16.24 9.49
C SER A 345 -9.18 15.99 8.60
N ALA A 346 -9.47 14.72 8.38
CA ALA A 346 -10.51 14.08 7.55
C ALA A 346 -11.96 14.58 7.72
N SER A 347 -12.16 15.70 8.38
CA SER A 347 -13.43 16.43 8.56
C SER A 347 -14.10 16.89 7.25
N PHE A 348 -13.38 16.98 6.14
CA PHE A 348 -13.93 17.34 4.83
C PHE A 348 -13.84 16.21 3.80
N VAL A 349 -14.18 14.97 4.19
CA VAL A 349 -14.71 14.03 3.19
C VAL A 349 -15.88 14.73 2.54
N ARG A 350 -15.70 15.21 1.30
CA ARG A 350 -16.85 15.67 0.53
C ARG A 350 -17.81 14.51 0.52
N ARG A 351 -18.99 14.79 1.05
CA ARG A 351 -20.04 13.81 1.23
C ARG A 351 -20.12 12.95 -0.01
N ASP A 352 -20.22 13.56 -1.19
CA ASP A 352 -20.30 12.98 -2.55
C ASP A 352 -19.53 11.67 -2.82
N ILE A 353 -18.47 11.36 -2.06
CA ILE A 353 -17.68 10.13 -2.12
C ILE A 353 -18.53 8.85 -1.90
N VAL A 354 -19.53 8.89 -1.03
CA VAL A 354 -20.33 7.71 -0.61
C VAL A 354 -21.66 7.57 -1.40
N TRP A 355 -22.01 8.50 -2.30
CA TRP A 355 -23.43 8.79 -2.61
C TRP A 355 -24.08 8.00 -3.74
N ASN A 356 -23.39 7.02 -4.28
CA ASN A 356 -23.97 6.11 -5.25
C ASN A 356 -23.93 4.67 -4.75
N LEU A 357 -23.91 4.48 -3.42
CA LEU A 357 -24.05 3.15 -2.83
C LEU A 357 -25.53 2.81 -2.73
N GLU A 358 -25.90 1.78 -3.47
CA GLU A 358 -27.19 1.13 -3.35
C GLU A 358 -27.12 0.09 -2.20
N GLN A 359 -28.27 -0.28 -1.64
CA GLN A 359 -28.32 -1.29 -0.58
C GLN A 359 -27.68 -2.62 -1.01
N VAL A 360 -27.87 -2.99 -2.28
CA VAL A 360 -27.32 -4.19 -2.93
C VAL A 360 -25.78 -4.21 -2.96
N ASP A 361 -25.11 -3.06 -2.80
CA ASP A 361 -23.65 -2.96 -2.81
C ASP A 361 -23.02 -3.43 -1.49
N LEU A 362 -23.78 -3.42 -0.38
CA LEU A 362 -23.26 -3.70 0.96
C LEU A 362 -24.09 -4.74 1.73
N ASP A 363 -25.28 -5.13 1.24
CA ASP A 363 -26.16 -6.04 1.97
C ASP A 363 -25.57 -7.45 2.13
N TRP A 364 -24.76 -7.93 1.18
CA TRP A 364 -23.99 -9.17 1.25
C TRP A 364 -23.00 -9.21 2.42
N MET A 365 -22.71 -8.07 3.05
CA MET A 365 -21.89 -8.04 4.25
C MET A 365 -22.70 -8.43 5.49
N LEU A 366 -24.03 -8.30 5.44
CA LEU A 366 -24.91 -8.49 6.59
C LEU A 366 -25.54 -9.87 6.58
N GLU A 367 -25.69 -10.47 7.75
CA GLU A 367 -26.38 -11.77 7.90
C GLU A 367 -27.83 -11.70 7.39
N GLU A 368 -28.52 -10.60 7.67
CA GLU A 368 -29.86 -10.32 7.15
C GLU A 368 -29.90 -10.28 5.62
N GLY A 369 -28.81 -9.87 4.97
CA GLY A 369 -28.69 -9.81 3.52
C GLY A 369 -28.61 -11.16 2.83
N HIS A 370 -28.23 -12.21 3.57
CA HIS A 370 -28.23 -13.60 3.09
C HIS A 370 -29.56 -14.30 3.40
N ARG A 371 -30.11 -14.06 4.59
CA ARG A 371 -31.39 -14.65 5.02
C ARG A 371 -32.59 -14.16 4.19
N ASP A 372 -32.56 -12.92 3.74
CA ASP A 372 -33.66 -12.33 2.98
C ASP A 372 -33.58 -12.74 1.49
N ALA A 373 -34.45 -13.68 1.09
CA ALA A 373 -34.56 -14.14 -0.30
C ALA A 373 -34.81 -13.00 -1.31
N ARG A 374 -35.50 -11.92 -0.89
CA ARG A 374 -35.73 -10.76 -1.75
C ARG A 374 -34.44 -9.98 -2.01
N ARG A 375 -33.55 -9.89 -1.01
CA ARG A 375 -32.23 -9.22 -1.16
C ARG A 375 -31.29 -10.04 -2.04
N ARG A 376 -31.27 -11.37 -1.86
CA ARG A 376 -30.56 -12.29 -2.77
C ARG A 376 -31.03 -12.10 -4.21
N GLU A 377 -32.34 -12.12 -4.43
CA GLU A 377 -32.92 -11.91 -5.75
C GLU A 377 -32.62 -10.52 -6.33
N MET A 378 -32.58 -9.47 -5.50
CA MET A 378 -32.17 -8.14 -5.95
C MET A 378 -30.71 -8.12 -6.45
N ARG A 379 -29.79 -8.81 -5.77
CA ARG A 379 -28.40 -9.01 -6.25
C ARG A 379 -28.38 -9.75 -7.58
N ARG A 380 -29.13 -10.85 -7.71
CA ARG A 380 -29.24 -11.61 -8.97
C ARG A 380 -29.72 -10.76 -10.12
N ARG A 381 -30.72 -9.91 -9.90
CA ARG A 381 -31.21 -9.00 -10.96
C ARG A 381 -30.16 -7.99 -11.39
N VAL A 382 -29.39 -7.44 -10.46
CA VAL A 382 -28.27 -6.55 -10.83
C VAL A 382 -27.27 -7.29 -11.71
N VAL A 383 -26.92 -8.54 -11.37
CA VAL A 383 -25.98 -9.34 -12.18
C VAL A 383 -26.61 -9.74 -13.53
N GLY A 384 -27.83 -10.30 -13.53
CA GLY A 384 -28.47 -10.85 -14.72
C GLY A 384 -29.02 -9.80 -15.69
N GLU A 385 -29.62 -8.72 -15.21
CA GLU A 385 -30.25 -7.72 -16.07
C GLU A 385 -29.26 -6.61 -16.47
N ARG A 386 -28.41 -6.16 -15.54
CA ARG A 386 -27.52 -5.02 -15.78
C ARG A 386 -26.14 -5.43 -16.26
N TRP A 387 -25.57 -6.52 -15.73
CA TRP A 387 -24.18 -6.87 -16.05
C TRP A 387 -24.01 -7.74 -17.28
N GLU A 388 -25.02 -8.45 -17.77
CA GLU A 388 -24.85 -9.29 -18.98
C GLU A 388 -24.34 -8.49 -20.18
N HIS A 389 -24.85 -7.26 -20.36
CA HIS A 389 -24.33 -6.34 -21.36
C HIS A 389 -22.87 -5.94 -21.09
N TRP A 390 -22.54 -5.54 -19.85
CA TRP A 390 -21.18 -5.13 -19.46
C TRP A 390 -20.16 -6.27 -19.52
N LEU A 391 -20.55 -7.49 -19.16
CA LEU A 391 -19.75 -8.71 -19.26
C LEU A 391 -19.43 -9.02 -20.72
N HIS A 392 -20.41 -8.87 -21.60
CA HIS A 392 -20.21 -9.02 -23.04
C HIS A 392 -19.23 -7.97 -23.57
N GLU A 393 -19.42 -6.69 -23.21
CA GLU A 393 -18.52 -5.60 -23.62
C GLU A 393 -17.08 -5.80 -23.13
N GLU A 394 -16.88 -6.16 -21.85
CA GLU A 394 -15.55 -6.46 -21.32
C GLU A 394 -14.90 -7.65 -22.03
N ARG A 395 -15.66 -8.72 -22.31
CA ARG A 395 -15.14 -9.88 -23.06
C ARG A 395 -14.65 -9.47 -24.44
N VAL A 396 -15.43 -8.67 -25.17
CA VAL A 396 -15.06 -8.14 -26.49
C VAL A 396 -13.80 -7.27 -26.37
N ALA A 397 -13.74 -6.38 -25.38
CA ALA A 397 -12.57 -5.52 -25.15
C ALA A 397 -11.30 -6.33 -24.83
N VAL A 398 -11.40 -7.41 -24.05
CA VAL A 398 -10.29 -8.31 -23.74
C VAL A 398 -9.78 -9.00 -25.00
N VAL A 399 -10.68 -9.55 -25.83
CA VAL A 399 -10.31 -10.20 -27.10
C VAL A 399 -9.64 -9.18 -28.03
N GLN A 400 -10.21 -7.99 -28.16
CA GLN A 400 -9.65 -6.92 -28.99
C GLN A 400 -8.25 -6.51 -28.52
N LYS A 401 -8.03 -6.38 -27.22
CA LYS A 401 -6.72 -6.07 -26.63
C LYS A 401 -5.69 -7.18 -26.91
N ALA A 402 -6.09 -8.45 -26.79
CA ALA A 402 -5.23 -9.59 -27.14
C ALA A 402 -4.88 -9.61 -28.63
N MET A 403 -5.84 -9.33 -29.52
CA MET A 403 -5.61 -9.21 -30.96
C MET A 403 -4.65 -8.06 -31.28
N GLN A 404 -4.81 -6.89 -30.66
CA GLN A 404 -3.91 -5.75 -30.83
C GLN A 404 -2.48 -6.08 -30.35
N ALA A 405 -2.33 -6.75 -29.22
CA ALA A 405 -1.03 -7.19 -28.71
C ALA A 405 -0.35 -8.16 -29.67
N ASN A 406 -1.06 -9.18 -30.16
CA ASN A 406 -0.55 -10.16 -31.12
C ASN A 406 -0.17 -9.52 -32.47
N TRP A 407 -0.98 -8.57 -32.94
CA TRP A 407 -0.68 -7.78 -34.13
C TRP A 407 0.61 -6.96 -33.95
N TRP A 408 0.79 -6.31 -32.79
CA TRP A 408 1.99 -5.52 -32.49
C TRP A 408 3.26 -6.38 -32.42
N VAL A 409 3.19 -7.55 -31.79
CA VAL A 409 4.30 -8.54 -31.76
C VAL A 409 4.66 -9.00 -33.17
N SER A 410 3.67 -9.29 -34.01
CA SER A 410 3.88 -9.70 -35.40
C SER A 410 4.52 -8.60 -36.25
N ARG A 411 4.10 -7.35 -36.06
CA ARG A 411 4.64 -6.18 -36.78
C ARG A 411 6.07 -5.86 -36.37
N THR A 412 6.38 -5.90 -35.07
CA THR A 412 7.74 -5.66 -34.56
C THR A 412 8.72 -6.74 -35.00
N ARG A 413 8.29 -8.01 -35.03
CA ARG A 413 9.10 -9.12 -35.58
C ARG A 413 9.46 -8.91 -37.06
N LYS A 414 8.58 -8.31 -37.87
CA LYS A 414 8.85 -8.00 -39.30
C LYS A 414 9.75 -6.78 -39.52
N MET A 415 9.77 -5.84 -38.57
CA MET A 415 10.51 -4.56 -38.68
C MET A 415 11.92 -4.61 -38.10
N LEU A 416 12.28 -5.67 -37.35
CA LEU A 416 13.66 -5.92 -36.95
C LEU A 416 14.44 -6.32 -38.21
N PRO A 417 15.35 -5.46 -38.72
CA PRO A 417 16.17 -5.82 -39.88
C PRO A 417 16.86 -7.15 -39.57
N HIS A 418 16.76 -8.10 -40.51
CA HIS A 418 17.64 -9.27 -40.54
C HIS A 418 19.06 -8.74 -40.73
N ASN A 419 19.67 -8.31 -39.63
CA ASN A 419 21.10 -8.05 -39.57
C ASN A 419 21.76 -9.42 -39.72
N ASN A 420 21.95 -9.84 -40.97
CA ASN A 420 22.77 -10.97 -41.42
C ASN A 420 24.25 -10.70 -41.09
N THR A 421 24.54 -10.38 -39.84
CA THR A 421 25.89 -10.10 -39.35
C THR A 421 26.44 -11.41 -38.82
N THR A 422 27.09 -12.13 -39.72
CA THR A 422 28.37 -12.80 -39.51
C THR A 422 28.63 -13.32 -38.09
N ALA A 423 28.58 -14.65 -37.99
CA ALA A 423 29.08 -15.50 -36.92
C ALA A 423 30.24 -14.89 -36.10
N GLY A 424 29.90 -14.29 -34.95
CA GLY A 424 30.82 -13.92 -33.89
C GLY A 424 30.39 -14.58 -32.59
N ASN A 425 31.00 -15.71 -32.25
CA ASN A 425 30.75 -16.54 -31.07
C ASN A 425 30.89 -15.77 -29.74
N THR A 426 29.86 -15.06 -29.31
CA THR A 426 29.72 -14.60 -27.91
C THR A 426 28.36 -15.03 -27.37
N THR A 427 28.34 -16.25 -26.83
CA THR A 427 27.23 -16.85 -26.09
C THR A 427 27.04 -16.17 -24.73
N ASN A 428 26.73 -14.87 -24.73
CA ASN A 428 26.14 -14.22 -23.56
C ASN A 428 24.61 -14.33 -23.71
N THR A 429 24.10 -15.56 -23.55
CA THR A 429 22.68 -15.78 -23.29
C THR A 429 22.36 -15.10 -21.97
N VAL A 430 21.94 -13.84 -22.03
CA VAL A 430 21.32 -13.14 -20.92
C VAL A 430 20.06 -13.95 -20.59
N LYS A 431 20.20 -14.88 -19.63
CA LYS A 431 19.06 -15.61 -19.08
C LYS A 431 18.02 -14.54 -18.73
N PRO A 432 16.79 -14.62 -19.28
CA PRO A 432 15.76 -13.64 -18.96
C PRO A 432 15.68 -13.55 -17.44
N LEU A 433 16.02 -12.37 -16.92
CA LEU A 433 16.16 -12.08 -15.50
C LEU A 433 14.97 -12.71 -14.77
N LEU A 434 15.29 -13.72 -13.95
CA LEU A 434 14.42 -14.48 -13.06
C LEU A 434 12.99 -13.92 -13.02
N ARG A 435 12.13 -14.40 -13.93
CA ARG A 435 10.69 -14.41 -13.62
C ARG A 435 10.60 -15.14 -12.29
N GLY A 436 10.20 -14.42 -11.23
CA GLY A 436 10.04 -15.01 -9.89
C GLY A 436 9.25 -16.31 -10.01
N ARG A 437 9.49 -17.27 -9.11
CA ARG A 437 8.77 -18.55 -9.07
C ARG A 437 7.29 -18.29 -9.33
N THR A 438 6.84 -18.60 -10.54
CA THR A 438 5.44 -18.41 -10.91
C THR A 438 4.70 -19.55 -10.25
N ASP A 439 3.96 -19.21 -9.20
CA ASP A 439 2.97 -20.11 -8.63
C ASP A 439 1.85 -20.30 -9.68
N PRO A 440 1.78 -21.47 -10.34
CA PRO A 440 0.82 -21.67 -11.43
C PRO A 440 -0.62 -21.65 -10.90
N GLU A 441 -0.82 -22.05 -9.64
CA GLU A 441 -2.15 -22.10 -9.02
C GLU A 441 -2.68 -20.70 -8.78
N ILE A 442 -1.88 -19.81 -8.17
CA ILE A 442 -2.28 -18.42 -7.96
C ILE A 442 -2.46 -17.70 -9.30
N HIS A 443 -1.60 -17.99 -10.28
CA HIS A 443 -1.74 -17.40 -11.61
C HIS A 443 -3.08 -17.78 -12.27
N GLU A 444 -3.50 -19.04 -12.15
CA GLU A 444 -4.80 -19.50 -12.64
C GLU A 444 -5.95 -18.85 -11.88
N GLN A 445 -5.85 -18.75 -10.54
CA GLN A 445 -6.85 -18.04 -9.74
C GLN A 445 -6.99 -16.58 -10.17
N LEU A 446 -5.90 -15.93 -10.59
CA LEU A 446 -5.87 -14.52 -11.01
C LEU A 446 -6.24 -14.30 -12.49
N LYS A 447 -6.63 -15.32 -13.28
CA LYS A 447 -6.92 -15.16 -14.72
C LYS A 447 -7.98 -14.09 -15.05
N ASP A 448 -8.97 -13.97 -14.17
CA ASP A 448 -10.10 -13.05 -14.30
C ASP A 448 -9.89 -11.74 -13.53
N LEU A 449 -8.68 -11.51 -12.97
CA LEU A 449 -8.37 -10.32 -12.19
C LEU A 449 -8.70 -9.03 -12.94
N GLY A 450 -9.45 -8.14 -12.28
CA GLY A 450 -9.87 -6.85 -12.81
C GLY A 450 -11.11 -6.89 -13.71
N LEU A 451 -11.63 -8.08 -14.04
CA LEU A 451 -12.84 -8.26 -14.84
C LEU A 451 -14.09 -8.39 -13.98
N LEU A 452 -15.24 -8.06 -14.55
CA LEU A 452 -16.55 -8.19 -13.90
C LEU A 452 -16.96 -9.65 -13.73
N VAL A 453 -16.46 -10.56 -14.57
CA VAL A 453 -16.71 -12.01 -14.43
C VAL A 453 -16.20 -12.56 -13.10
N ASP A 454 -15.09 -12.03 -12.58
CA ASP A 454 -14.57 -12.41 -11.26
C ASP A 454 -15.56 -12.06 -10.14
N VAL A 455 -16.15 -10.87 -10.24
CA VAL A 455 -17.16 -10.39 -9.30
C VAL A 455 -18.43 -11.26 -9.38
N LYS A 456 -18.88 -11.59 -10.60
CA LYS A 456 -20.02 -12.50 -10.83
C LYS A 456 -19.76 -13.87 -10.19
N ASN A 457 -18.60 -14.47 -10.45
CA ASN A 457 -18.22 -15.78 -9.87
C ASN A 457 -18.24 -15.75 -8.34
N MET A 458 -17.74 -14.68 -7.71
CA MET A 458 -17.79 -14.54 -6.25
C MET A 458 -19.23 -14.49 -5.71
N LEU A 459 -20.15 -13.83 -6.41
CA LEU A 459 -21.55 -13.79 -5.99
C LEU A 459 -22.23 -15.16 -6.15
N GLU A 460 -21.94 -15.87 -7.24
CA GLU A 460 -22.40 -17.24 -7.45
C GLU A 460 -21.81 -18.20 -6.37
N GLU A 461 -20.53 -18.05 -6.00
CA GLU A 461 -19.92 -18.79 -4.89
C GLU A 461 -20.67 -18.59 -3.57
N MET A 462 -21.08 -17.35 -3.25
CA MET A 462 -21.88 -17.06 -2.05
C MET A 462 -23.26 -17.73 -2.11
N GLU A 463 -23.91 -17.68 -3.26
CA GLU A 463 -25.24 -18.27 -3.44
C GLU A 463 -25.22 -19.81 -3.34
N ILE A 464 -24.22 -20.45 -3.95
CA ILE A 464 -24.03 -21.90 -3.85
C ILE A 464 -23.82 -22.32 -2.39
N GLU A 465 -23.03 -21.55 -1.63
CA GLU A 465 -22.78 -21.84 -0.22
C GLU A 465 -24.03 -21.62 0.65
N ASP A 466 -24.81 -20.56 0.37
CA ASP A 466 -26.12 -20.34 0.99
C ASP A 466 -27.05 -21.55 0.75
N GLU A 467 -27.18 -22.02 -0.49
CA GLU A 467 -28.02 -23.18 -0.86
C GLU A 467 -27.53 -24.49 -0.22
N ARG A 468 -26.21 -24.69 -0.16
CA ARG A 468 -25.60 -25.87 0.47
C ARG A 468 -25.94 -25.95 1.96
N LEU A 469 -25.88 -24.83 2.67
CA LEU A 469 -26.15 -24.75 4.10
C LEU A 469 -27.66 -24.83 4.40
N GLU A 470 -28.51 -24.28 3.55
CA GLU A 470 -29.97 -24.46 3.61
C GLU A 470 -30.34 -25.94 3.44
N GLY A 471 -29.75 -26.64 2.46
CA GLY A 471 -30.02 -28.06 2.18
C GLY A 471 -29.57 -29.03 3.27
N GLN A 472 -28.58 -28.65 4.10
CA GLN A 472 -28.13 -29.44 5.24
C GLN A 472 -29.04 -29.32 6.47
N GLY A 473 -30.06 -28.45 6.43
CA GLY A 473 -30.95 -28.20 7.57
C GLY A 473 -30.28 -27.47 8.74
N GLU A 474 -29.04 -27.01 8.57
CA GLU A 474 -28.28 -26.31 9.60
C GLU A 474 -28.72 -24.85 9.78
N GLY A 475 -29.66 -24.36 8.96
CA GLY A 475 -30.09 -22.96 8.96
C GLY A 475 -28.94 -21.97 8.74
N GLY A 476 -27.85 -22.45 8.14
CA GLY A 476 -26.65 -21.68 7.87
C GLY A 476 -26.80 -20.84 6.61
N TYR A 477 -26.01 -19.78 6.53
CA TYR A 477 -25.81 -18.93 5.36
C TYR A 477 -24.32 -18.61 5.28
N PHE A 478 -23.87 -18.19 4.11
CA PHE A 478 -22.54 -17.67 3.87
C PHE A 478 -22.24 -16.57 4.90
N LYS A 479 -21.21 -16.80 5.72
CA LYS A 479 -20.79 -15.84 6.74
C LYS A 479 -19.66 -14.99 6.17
N CYS A 480 -19.99 -13.81 5.65
CA CYS A 480 -19.00 -12.83 5.26
C CYS A 480 -18.17 -12.39 6.48
N TRP A 481 -16.85 -12.64 6.46
CA TRP A 481 -15.91 -12.27 7.51
C TRP A 481 -16.34 -12.67 8.94
N PRO A 482 -16.41 -13.98 9.23
CA PRO A 482 -16.91 -14.47 10.50
C PRO A 482 -16.07 -14.02 11.71
N MET A 483 -14.83 -13.58 11.50
CA MET A 483 -13.92 -13.10 12.54
C MET A 483 -13.90 -11.58 12.71
N LEU A 484 -14.64 -10.81 11.88
CA LEU A 484 -14.52 -9.36 11.83
C LEU A 484 -15.08 -8.71 13.10
N ARG A 485 -14.21 -7.97 13.80
CA ARG A 485 -14.56 -7.22 15.01
C ARG A 485 -14.73 -5.74 14.73
N TRP A 486 -13.87 -5.19 13.88
CA TRP A 486 -13.79 -3.75 13.64
C TRP A 486 -13.78 -3.43 12.16
N MET A 487 -14.70 -2.56 11.75
CA MET A 487 -14.78 -2.00 10.41
C MET A 487 -14.76 -0.48 10.43
N GLN A 488 -13.97 0.11 9.56
CA GLN A 488 -13.86 1.56 9.39
C GLN A 488 -13.76 1.90 7.91
N ILE A 489 -14.70 2.68 7.39
CA ILE A 489 -14.74 3.05 5.98
C ILE A 489 -14.87 4.57 5.83
N TYR A 490 -13.85 5.22 5.31
CA TYR A 490 -13.80 6.67 5.07
C TYR A 490 -14.16 7.51 6.30
N HIS A 491 -13.77 7.03 7.48
CA HIS A 491 -14.04 7.67 8.76
C HIS A 491 -12.72 7.98 9.47
N SER A 492 -12.69 9.03 10.29
CA SER A 492 -11.45 9.53 10.92
C SER A 492 -11.24 9.05 12.35
N THR A 493 -12.20 8.34 12.95
CA THR A 493 -12.02 7.83 14.31
C THR A 493 -11.03 6.68 14.31
N GLU A 494 -10.13 6.68 15.29
CA GLU A 494 -9.16 5.60 15.50
C GLU A 494 -9.84 4.26 15.83
N TYR A 495 -11.04 4.32 16.41
CA TYR A 495 -11.84 3.15 16.73
C TYR A 495 -12.84 2.88 15.60
N GLY A 496 -12.76 1.68 15.03
CA GLY A 496 -13.76 1.15 14.10
C GLY A 496 -15.10 0.85 14.79
N ARG A 497 -16.09 0.41 14.02
CA ARG A 497 -17.43 0.00 14.50
C ARG A 497 -17.69 -1.47 14.16
N SER A 498 -18.76 -2.03 14.70
CA SER A 498 -19.27 -3.30 14.18
C SER A 498 -19.67 -3.14 12.71
N ARG A 499 -19.60 -4.24 11.96
CA ARG A 499 -19.94 -4.29 10.54
C ARG A 499 -21.33 -3.72 10.25
N GLU A 500 -22.34 -4.10 11.03
CA GLU A 500 -23.74 -3.68 10.87
C GLU A 500 -23.88 -2.17 11.05
N ARG A 501 -23.28 -1.62 12.11
CA ARG A 501 -23.33 -0.17 12.39
C ARG A 501 -22.65 0.64 11.30
N GLU A 502 -21.57 0.11 10.74
CA GLU A 502 -20.83 0.79 9.68
C GLU A 502 -21.55 0.71 8.33
N VAL A 503 -22.14 -0.43 7.95
CA VAL A 503 -23.00 -0.54 6.75
C VAL A 503 -24.22 0.38 6.87
N HIS A 504 -24.91 0.37 8.02
CA HIS A 504 -26.04 1.28 8.24
C HIS A 504 -25.63 2.75 8.16
N ARG A 505 -24.43 3.12 8.64
CA ARG A 505 -23.91 4.48 8.52
C ARG A 505 -23.66 4.86 7.06
N LEU A 506 -23.13 3.94 6.25
CA LEU A 506 -22.84 4.16 4.83
C LEU A 506 -24.13 4.27 4.00
N LEU A 507 -25.15 3.47 4.31
CA LEU A 507 -26.45 3.47 3.62
C LEU A 507 -27.42 4.54 4.14
N ALA A 508 -27.21 5.07 5.35
CA ALA A 508 -28.07 6.11 5.90
C ALA A 508 -28.00 7.35 5.01
N GLN A 509 -29.14 7.70 4.40
CA GLN A 509 -29.28 9.00 3.76
C GLN A 509 -28.92 10.05 4.80
N PRO A 510 -27.91 10.90 4.52
CA PRO A 510 -27.52 11.87 5.49
C PRO A 510 -28.68 12.83 5.63
N LYS A 511 -29.13 12.97 6.88
CA LYS A 511 -30.05 14.02 7.28
C LYS A 511 -29.48 15.30 6.69
N GLU A 512 -30.26 15.97 5.83
CA GLU A 512 -29.89 17.26 5.29
C GLU A 512 -29.41 18.10 6.46
N LEU A 513 -28.09 18.28 6.56
CA LEU A 513 -27.55 19.24 7.48
C LEU A 513 -27.97 20.54 6.87
N LYS A 514 -29.11 21.05 7.36
CA LYS A 514 -29.54 22.41 7.21
C LYS A 514 -28.40 23.24 7.79
N TYR A 515 -27.39 23.50 6.97
CA TYR A 515 -26.43 24.55 7.20
C TYR A 515 -27.31 25.78 7.29
N LYS A 516 -27.63 26.20 8.52
CA LYS A 516 -28.15 27.54 8.75
C LYS A 516 -27.05 28.42 8.18
N HIS A 517 -27.28 28.94 6.97
CA HIS A 517 -26.52 30.04 6.42
C HIS A 517 -26.63 31.15 7.46
N LYS A 518 -25.71 31.20 8.41
CA LYS A 518 -25.42 32.44 9.13
C LYS A 518 -24.76 33.29 8.06
N ALA A 519 -25.55 34.18 7.47
CA ALA A 519 -25.03 35.26 6.66
C ALA A 519 -23.94 35.96 7.50
N TYR A 520 -22.72 35.97 6.97
CA TYR A 520 -21.62 36.76 7.50
C TYR A 520 -21.69 38.17 6.94
#